data_AF-A0A3P7FX70-F1
#
_entry.id   AF-A0A3P7FX70-F1
#
_cell.length_a   1.000
_cell.length_b   1.000
_cell.length_c   1.000
_cell.angle_alpha   90.00
_cell.angle_beta   90.00
_cell.angle_gamma   90.00
#
_symmetry.space_group_name_H-M   'P 1'
#
loop_
_entity.id
_entity.type
_entity.pdbx_description
1 polymer ?
#
loop_
_entity_poly.entity_id
_entity_poly.type
_entity_poly.pdbx_seq_one_letter_code
_entity_poly.pdbx_strand_id
1 'polypeptide(L)'
;MSSARLSENELHLNFDELESMFSCNAARTCTDTLNVERRNTRKNAVITLLSHKRSFNVSIFLKQFKEGIFQIIENVRKGNGEFFGLERLNNLHAILPDNEEIEILRGFSGDESQLGIAEQFFLNLLTVSDYRLILDCMILKEELDIAFETLLPHIDTVINSCIEIKESKALPKIFCMLVQIGNFLNANATFGNAAGFKLNSLWRILDVKGTQKSITLLHFIAMVRF
;
A
#
# COMPACT_ATOMS: atom_id res chain seq x y z
N MET A 1 -2.25 -45.29 -7.67
CA MET A 1 -3.70 -45.33 -7.39
C MET A 1 -4.43 -45.44 -8.71
N SER A 2 -5.25 -46.48 -8.84
CA SER A 2 -5.90 -46.92 -10.08
C SER A 2 -6.86 -45.84 -10.59
N SER A 3 -6.59 -45.29 -11.78
CA SER A 3 -7.54 -44.41 -12.47
C SER A 3 -8.57 -45.29 -13.16
N ALA A 4 -9.76 -45.38 -12.57
CA ALA A 4 -10.90 -46.06 -13.14
C ALA A 4 -11.35 -45.31 -14.41
N ARG A 5 -11.06 -45.87 -15.58
CA ARG A 5 -11.70 -45.47 -16.85
C ARG A 5 -13.17 -45.86 -16.76
N LEU A 6 -14.05 -44.88 -16.58
CA LEU A 6 -15.48 -45.05 -16.78
C LEU A 6 -15.72 -45.35 -18.28
N SER A 7 -16.52 -46.38 -18.55
CA SER A 7 -16.92 -46.77 -19.91
C SER A 7 -17.67 -45.63 -20.60
N GLU A 8 -17.22 -45.26 -21.80
CA GLU A 8 -17.68 -44.09 -22.60
C GLU A 8 -19.18 -44.11 -23.02
N ASN A 9 -20.00 -45.04 -22.55
CA ASN A 9 -21.35 -45.29 -23.10
C ASN A 9 -22.52 -45.17 -22.10
N GLU A 10 -22.36 -44.54 -20.92
CA GLU A 10 -23.47 -44.35 -19.96
C GLU A 10 -23.77 -42.89 -19.55
N LEU A 11 -23.15 -41.89 -20.18
CA LEU A 11 -23.43 -40.48 -19.89
C LEU A 11 -24.30 -39.86 -20.99
N HIS A 12 -25.62 -40.05 -20.89
CA HIS A 12 -26.60 -39.25 -21.63
C HIS A 12 -26.72 -37.86 -20.96
N LEU A 13 -25.84 -36.93 -21.35
CA LEU A 13 -25.98 -35.52 -20.99
C LEU A 13 -26.96 -34.83 -21.94
N ASN A 14 -28.02 -34.24 -21.39
CA ASN A 14 -28.94 -33.42 -22.15
C ASN A 14 -28.33 -32.02 -22.35
N PHE A 15 -27.70 -31.81 -23.51
CA PHE A 15 -27.06 -30.54 -23.84
C PHE A 15 -28.05 -29.39 -24.01
N ASP A 16 -29.33 -29.66 -24.33
CA ASP A 16 -30.36 -28.62 -24.41
C ASP A 16 -30.72 -28.10 -23.01
N GLU A 17 -30.78 -28.99 -22.01
CA GLU A 17 -30.99 -28.60 -20.62
C GLU A 17 -29.79 -27.83 -20.08
N LEU A 18 -28.56 -28.29 -20.41
CA LEU A 18 -27.32 -27.59 -20.08
C LEU A 18 -27.30 -26.18 -20.69
N GLU A 19 -27.66 -26.04 -21.97
CA GLU A 19 -27.72 -24.72 -22.61
C GLU A 19 -28.80 -23.85 -21.97
N SER A 20 -29.97 -24.40 -21.61
CA SER A 20 -31.01 -23.63 -20.90
C SER A 20 -30.58 -23.17 -19.50
N MET A 21 -29.79 -23.98 -18.80
CA MET A 21 -29.35 -23.71 -17.42
C MET A 21 -28.12 -22.82 -17.33
N PHE A 22 -27.22 -22.91 -18.31
CA PHE A 22 -25.91 -22.25 -18.31
C PHE A 22 -25.73 -21.20 -19.41
N SER A 23 -26.73 -20.97 -20.26
CA SER A 23 -26.70 -19.83 -21.17
C SER A 23 -26.83 -18.52 -20.38
N CYS A 24 -26.03 -17.53 -20.75
CA CYS A 24 -26.18 -16.18 -20.25
C CYS A 24 -27.51 -15.64 -20.78
N ASN A 25 -28.42 -15.24 -19.89
CA ASN A 25 -29.63 -14.51 -20.25
C ASN A 25 -29.25 -13.33 -21.17
N ALA A 26 -29.47 -13.47 -22.47
CA ALA A 26 -29.46 -12.34 -23.38
C ALA A 26 -30.53 -11.40 -22.87
N ALA A 27 -30.10 -10.27 -22.30
CA ALA A 27 -30.99 -9.24 -21.79
C ALA A 27 -32.01 -8.88 -22.86
N ARG A 28 -33.24 -9.35 -22.63
CA ARG A 28 -34.53 -8.95 -23.21
C ARG A 28 -34.40 -7.97 -24.37
N THR A 29 -34.43 -8.50 -25.59
CA THR A 29 -34.96 -7.79 -26.75
C THR A 29 -36.44 -7.50 -26.49
N CYS A 30 -36.75 -6.30 -25.98
CA CYS A 30 -38.12 -5.79 -25.99
C CYS A 30 -38.49 -5.47 -27.43
N THR A 31 -39.37 -6.28 -27.98
CA THR A 31 -40.09 -6.04 -29.21
C THR A 31 -41.24 -5.09 -28.90
N ASP A 32 -40.99 -3.79 -29.04
CA ASP A 32 -42.06 -2.84 -29.34
C ASP A 32 -41.92 -2.42 -30.80
N THR A 33 -42.82 -2.96 -31.61
CA THR A 33 -43.20 -2.39 -32.90
C THR A 33 -43.59 -0.93 -32.66
N LEU A 34 -43.06 -0.01 -33.49
CA LEU A 34 -43.73 1.21 -34.01
C LEU A 34 -42.67 2.14 -34.65
N ASN A 35 -42.80 2.31 -35.98
CA ASN A 35 -42.36 3.43 -36.79
C ASN A 35 -40.88 3.89 -36.71
N VAL A 36 -40.06 3.35 -37.63
CA VAL A 36 -38.84 4.03 -38.11
C VAL A 36 -39.25 5.16 -39.04
N GLU A 37 -39.77 6.24 -38.47
CA GLU A 37 -39.73 7.56 -39.11
C GLU A 37 -38.40 8.22 -38.79
N ARG A 38 -37.66 8.53 -39.86
CA ARG A 38 -36.43 9.31 -39.86
C ARG A 38 -36.63 10.63 -39.11
N ARG A 39 -36.25 10.68 -37.84
CA ARG A 39 -36.03 11.93 -37.10
C ARG A 39 -34.53 12.17 -36.95
N ASN A 40 -34.02 13.02 -37.84
CA ASN A 40 -32.83 13.84 -37.59
C ASN A 40 -33.02 14.61 -36.28
N THR A 41 -32.63 14.02 -35.15
CA THR A 41 -32.39 14.76 -33.92
C THR A 41 -30.89 14.96 -33.85
N ARG A 42 -30.46 16.22 -33.97
CA ARG A 42 -29.11 16.67 -33.62
C ARG A 42 -28.90 16.30 -32.15
N LYS A 43 -28.40 15.09 -31.87
CA LYS A 43 -27.81 14.77 -30.57
C LYS A 43 -26.61 15.70 -30.46
N ASN A 44 -26.63 16.63 -29.51
CA ASN A 44 -25.49 17.48 -29.20
C ASN A 44 -24.26 16.58 -29.07
N ALA A 45 -23.37 16.66 -30.06
CA ALA A 45 -22.16 15.87 -30.07
C ALA A 45 -21.26 16.41 -28.96
N VAL A 46 -20.98 15.59 -27.95
CA VAL A 46 -20.04 15.94 -26.89
C VAL A 46 -18.69 16.27 -27.52
N ILE A 47 -18.18 17.46 -27.23
CA ILE A 47 -16.91 17.94 -27.76
C ILE A 47 -15.79 17.34 -26.89
N THR A 48 -14.87 16.63 -27.52
CA THR A 48 -13.68 16.08 -26.86
C THR A 48 -12.44 16.80 -27.36
N LEU A 49 -11.65 17.34 -26.44
CA LEU A 49 -10.41 18.06 -26.77
C LEU A 49 -9.18 17.19 -26.50
N LEU A 50 -9.30 16.27 -25.54
CA LEU A 50 -8.24 15.32 -25.22
C LEU A 50 -8.34 14.09 -26.12
N SER A 51 -7.25 13.32 -26.21
CA SER A 51 -7.31 12.02 -26.88
C SER A 51 -8.31 11.09 -26.19
N HIS A 52 -8.98 10.23 -26.95
CA HIS A 52 -9.96 9.28 -26.41
C HIS A 52 -9.43 8.47 -25.22
N LYS A 53 -8.16 8.03 -25.28
CA LYS A 53 -7.51 7.32 -24.17
C LYS A 53 -7.36 8.20 -22.92
N ARG A 54 -6.99 9.47 -23.08
CA ARG A 54 -6.87 10.43 -21.98
C ARG A 54 -8.23 10.74 -21.36
N SER A 55 -9.23 11.12 -22.16
CA SER A 55 -10.58 11.37 -21.66
C SER A 55 -11.15 10.15 -20.93
N PHE A 56 -10.92 8.94 -21.46
CA PHE A 56 -11.35 7.69 -20.82
C PHE A 56 -10.68 7.48 -19.46
N ASN A 57 -9.34 7.58 -19.38
CA ASN A 57 -8.61 7.38 -18.13
C ASN A 57 -9.05 8.36 -17.03
N VAL A 58 -9.20 9.64 -17.38
CA VAL A 58 -9.69 10.68 -16.44
C VAL A 58 -11.12 10.36 -16.02
N SER A 59 -11.99 9.99 -16.96
CA SER A 59 -13.37 9.61 -16.64
C SER A 59 -13.46 8.40 -15.72
N ILE A 60 -12.58 7.41 -15.86
CA ILE A 60 -12.50 6.26 -14.95
C ILE A 60 -12.07 6.68 -13.55
N PHE A 61 -11.09 7.58 -13.43
CA PHE A 61 -10.72 8.15 -12.13
C PHE A 61 -11.90 8.89 -11.47
N LEU A 62 -12.59 9.75 -12.22
CA LEU A 62 -13.71 10.54 -11.69
C LEU A 62 -14.88 9.67 -11.20
N LYS A 63 -15.11 8.50 -11.81
CA LYS A 63 -16.15 7.55 -11.36
C LYS A 63 -15.93 7.00 -9.95
N GLN A 64 -14.73 7.14 -9.39
CA GLN A 64 -14.45 6.73 -8.01
C GLN A 64 -15.09 7.69 -6.98
N PHE A 65 -15.45 8.90 -7.38
CA PHE A 65 -16.03 9.93 -6.53
C PHE A 65 -17.51 10.12 -6.85
N LYS A 66 -18.38 9.62 -5.96
CA LYS A 66 -19.84 9.72 -6.12
C LYS A 66 -20.34 11.15 -5.90
N GLU A 67 -19.55 11.96 -5.23
CA GLU A 67 -19.82 13.35 -4.85
C GLU A 67 -19.73 14.31 -6.05
N GLY A 68 -19.08 13.89 -7.13
CA GLY A 68 -18.97 14.65 -8.37
C GLY A 68 -17.79 15.63 -8.42
N ILE A 69 -17.60 16.23 -9.61
CA ILE A 69 -16.46 17.10 -9.92
C ILE A 69 -16.36 18.28 -8.94
N PHE A 70 -17.48 18.94 -8.64
CA PHE A 70 -17.49 20.10 -7.75
C PHE A 70 -16.86 19.80 -6.39
N GLN A 71 -17.18 18.65 -5.80
CA GLN A 71 -16.65 18.26 -4.49
C GLN A 71 -15.16 17.96 -4.54
N ILE A 72 -14.67 17.34 -5.63
CA ILE A 72 -13.24 17.12 -5.84
C ILE A 72 -12.50 18.47 -5.87
N ILE A 73 -12.98 19.40 -6.69
CA ILE A 73 -12.35 20.71 -6.90
C ILE A 73 -12.35 21.54 -5.61
N GLU A 74 -13.45 21.49 -4.86
CA GLU A 74 -13.55 22.21 -3.59
C GLU A 74 -12.63 21.63 -2.51
N ASN A 75 -12.46 20.30 -2.45
CA ASN A 75 -11.49 19.68 -1.55
C ASN A 75 -10.04 19.99 -1.96
N VAL A 76 -9.73 20.03 -3.27
CA VAL A 76 -8.42 20.49 -3.75
C VAL A 76 -8.18 21.94 -3.33
N ARG A 77 -9.15 22.85 -3.57
CA ARG A 77 -9.05 24.26 -3.18
C ARG A 77 -8.81 24.45 -1.67
N LYS A 78 -9.44 23.61 -0.85
CA LYS A 78 -9.30 23.64 0.62
C LYS A 78 -8.04 22.93 1.14
N GLY A 79 -7.30 22.22 0.30
CA GLY A 79 -6.19 21.37 0.74
C GLY A 79 -6.62 20.20 1.63
N ASN A 80 -7.83 19.69 1.43
CA ASN A 80 -8.39 18.60 2.25
C ASN A 80 -7.96 17.23 1.73
N GLY A 81 -6.73 16.82 2.05
CA GLY A 81 -6.14 15.52 1.65
C GLY A 81 -6.92 14.31 2.16
N GLU A 82 -7.47 14.39 3.37
CA GLU A 82 -8.19 13.32 4.06
C GLU A 82 -9.43 12.84 3.28
N PHE A 83 -10.08 13.73 2.52
CA PHE A 83 -11.20 13.37 1.63
C PHE A 83 -10.80 12.35 0.55
N PHE A 84 -9.55 12.43 0.08
CA PHE A 84 -9.03 11.60 -0.99
C PHE A 84 -8.34 10.34 -0.45
N GLY A 85 -7.52 10.50 0.58
CA GLY A 85 -6.52 9.53 1.00
C GLY A 85 -5.33 9.45 0.02
N LEU A 86 -4.19 8.98 0.53
CA LEU A 86 -2.90 8.99 -0.18
C LEU A 86 -2.95 8.31 -1.56
N GLU A 87 -3.59 7.15 -1.69
CA GLU A 87 -3.67 6.42 -2.96
C GLU A 87 -4.40 7.24 -4.04
N ARG A 88 -5.55 7.84 -3.70
CA ARG A 88 -6.33 8.61 -4.67
C ARG A 88 -5.69 9.96 -4.99
N LEU A 89 -4.99 10.58 -4.03
CA LEU A 89 -4.17 11.77 -4.30
C LEU A 89 -3.06 11.46 -5.30
N ASN A 90 -2.34 10.36 -5.13
CA ASN A 90 -1.31 9.93 -6.08
C ASN A 90 -1.90 9.66 -7.47
N ASN A 91 -3.06 9.01 -7.54
CA ASN A 91 -3.77 8.79 -8.80
C ASN A 91 -4.23 10.10 -9.45
N LEU A 92 -4.73 11.07 -8.66
CA LEU A 92 -5.10 12.40 -9.14
C LEU A 92 -3.87 13.14 -9.71
N HIS A 93 -2.77 13.12 -8.97
CA HIS A 93 -1.51 13.74 -9.38
C HIS A 93 -0.98 13.14 -10.69
N ALA A 94 -1.08 11.82 -10.87
CA ALA A 94 -0.64 11.12 -12.07
C ALA A 94 -1.45 11.44 -13.34
N ILE A 95 -2.71 11.86 -13.20
CA ILE A 95 -3.59 12.15 -14.35
C ILE A 95 -3.65 13.64 -14.71
N LEU A 96 -3.00 14.52 -13.95
CA LEU A 96 -3.04 15.97 -14.16
C LEU A 96 -2.76 16.35 -15.62
N PRO A 97 -3.42 17.41 -16.14
CA PRO A 97 -3.23 17.80 -17.53
C PRO A 97 -1.78 18.26 -17.74
N ASP A 98 -1.16 17.94 -18.86
CA ASP A 98 0.16 18.52 -19.21
C ASP A 98 0.03 19.94 -19.77
N ASN A 99 1.16 20.61 -20.06
CA ASN A 99 1.12 21.99 -20.55
C ASN A 99 0.43 22.12 -21.91
N GLU A 100 0.55 21.12 -22.80
CA GLU A 100 -0.10 21.15 -24.12
C GLU A 100 -1.62 20.99 -23.96
N GLU A 101 -2.07 20.06 -23.13
CA GLU A 101 -3.47 19.86 -22.76
C GLU A 101 -4.05 21.13 -22.12
N ILE A 102 -3.31 21.81 -21.24
CA ILE A 102 -3.74 23.07 -20.61
C ILE A 102 -3.98 24.17 -21.66
N GLU A 103 -3.05 24.35 -22.60
CA GLU A 103 -3.20 25.38 -23.65
C GLU A 103 -4.39 25.08 -24.58
N ILE A 104 -4.59 23.81 -24.95
CA ILE A 104 -5.76 23.38 -25.73
C ILE A 104 -7.06 23.68 -24.98
N LEU A 105 -7.13 23.34 -23.68
CA LEU A 105 -8.31 23.56 -22.85
C LEU A 105 -8.61 25.06 -22.68
N ARG A 106 -7.58 25.88 -22.39
CA ARG A 106 -7.72 27.33 -22.25
C ARG A 106 -8.07 28.03 -23.56
N GLY A 107 -7.67 27.47 -24.69
CA GLY A 107 -7.99 27.98 -26.03
C GLY A 107 -9.43 27.70 -26.47
N PHE A 108 -10.18 26.85 -25.78
CA PHE A 108 -11.56 26.55 -26.11
C PHE A 108 -12.48 27.73 -25.81
N SER A 109 -13.18 28.23 -26.82
CA SER A 109 -14.11 29.37 -26.74
C SER A 109 -15.58 28.99 -26.94
N GLY A 110 -15.88 27.69 -27.00
CA GLY A 110 -17.24 27.19 -27.13
C GLY A 110 -17.96 27.09 -25.78
N ASP A 111 -19.15 26.49 -25.80
CA ASP A 111 -19.90 26.19 -24.59
C ASP A 111 -19.26 25.02 -23.83
N GLU A 112 -18.67 25.32 -22.66
CA GLU A 112 -18.01 24.33 -21.80
C GLU A 112 -18.95 23.20 -21.35
N SER A 113 -20.27 23.44 -21.31
CA SER A 113 -21.24 22.41 -20.97
C SER A 113 -21.39 21.31 -22.04
N GLN A 114 -20.92 21.57 -23.27
CA GLN A 114 -20.87 20.57 -24.35
C GLN A 114 -19.59 19.73 -24.31
N LEU A 115 -18.62 20.06 -23.46
CA LEU A 115 -17.37 19.31 -23.35
C LEU A 115 -17.57 17.97 -22.64
N GLY A 116 -16.68 17.02 -22.91
CA GLY A 116 -16.58 15.78 -22.15
C GLY A 116 -16.30 16.01 -20.66
N ILE A 117 -16.66 15.02 -19.83
CA ILE A 117 -16.52 15.12 -18.36
C ILE A 117 -15.06 15.33 -17.91
N ALA A 118 -14.10 14.80 -18.67
CA ALA A 118 -12.67 14.95 -18.40
C ALA A 118 -12.20 16.39 -18.64
N GLU A 119 -12.60 16.97 -19.76
CA GLU A 119 -12.33 18.36 -20.12
C GLU A 119 -12.99 19.32 -19.13
N GLN A 120 -14.26 19.09 -18.77
CA GLN A 120 -14.95 19.87 -17.74
C GLN A 120 -14.22 19.81 -16.39
N PHE A 121 -13.77 18.61 -15.98
CA PHE A 121 -12.99 18.46 -14.75
C PHE A 121 -11.70 19.28 -14.79
N PHE A 122 -10.91 19.17 -15.87
CA PHE A 122 -9.67 19.91 -15.99
C PHE A 122 -9.88 21.43 -16.06
N LEU A 123 -10.90 21.92 -16.77
CA LEU A 123 -11.22 23.34 -16.77
C LEU A 123 -11.54 23.84 -15.35
N ASN A 124 -12.34 23.09 -14.59
CA ASN A 124 -12.62 23.43 -13.20
C ASN A 124 -11.36 23.37 -12.32
N LEU A 125 -10.47 22.40 -12.53
CA LEU A 125 -9.20 22.29 -11.81
C LEU A 125 -8.28 23.47 -12.10
N LEU A 126 -8.23 23.94 -13.34
CA LEU A 126 -7.43 25.09 -13.75
C LEU A 126 -7.93 26.42 -13.16
N THR A 127 -9.13 26.46 -12.56
CA THR A 127 -9.60 27.61 -11.78
C THR A 127 -8.95 27.69 -10.38
N VAL A 128 -8.32 26.62 -9.91
CA VAL A 128 -7.61 26.58 -8.63
C VAL A 128 -6.17 27.02 -8.85
N SER A 129 -5.79 28.17 -8.30
CA SER A 129 -4.41 28.65 -8.31
C SER A 129 -3.49 27.64 -7.65
N ASP A 130 -2.34 27.37 -8.27
CA ASP A 130 -1.30 26.47 -7.75
C ASP A 130 -1.80 25.06 -7.39
N TYR A 131 -2.83 24.55 -8.10
CA TYR A 131 -3.43 23.23 -7.83
C TYR A 131 -2.40 22.09 -7.73
N ARG A 132 -1.30 22.14 -8.50
CA ARG A 132 -0.20 21.17 -8.42
C ARG A 132 0.49 21.21 -7.06
N LEU A 133 0.91 22.40 -6.63
CA LEU A 133 1.56 22.59 -5.34
C LEU A 133 0.62 22.19 -4.19
N ILE A 134 -0.68 22.52 -4.30
CA ILE A 134 -1.65 22.12 -3.29
C ILE A 134 -1.75 20.58 -3.21
N LEU A 135 -1.78 19.89 -4.36
CA LEU A 135 -1.74 18.42 -4.42
C LEU A 135 -0.46 17.84 -3.83
N ASP A 136 0.70 18.41 -4.16
CA ASP A 136 1.99 17.99 -3.60
C ASP A 136 2.01 18.14 -2.07
N CYS A 137 1.48 19.26 -1.54
CA CYS A 137 1.37 19.48 -0.10
C CYS A 137 0.39 18.51 0.57
N MET A 138 -0.75 18.20 -0.08
CA MET A 138 -1.70 17.21 0.44
C MET A 138 -1.07 15.82 0.50
N ILE A 139 -0.38 15.39 -0.57
CA ILE A 139 0.34 14.11 -0.61
C ILE A 139 1.38 14.06 0.51
N LEU A 140 2.22 15.10 0.62
CA LEU A 140 3.26 15.17 1.64
C LEU A 140 2.69 15.10 3.07
N LYS A 141 1.55 15.75 3.33
CA LYS A 141 0.90 15.69 4.65
C LYS A 141 0.49 14.24 4.98
N GLU A 142 -0.21 13.57 4.07
CA GLU A 142 -0.66 12.18 4.26
C GLU A 142 0.52 11.20 4.39
N GLU A 143 1.59 11.38 3.60
CA GLU A 143 2.81 10.57 3.72
C GLU A 143 3.52 10.76 5.05
N LEU A 144 3.56 12.01 5.55
CA LEU A 144 4.21 12.34 6.81
C LEU A 144 3.48 11.73 8.01
N ASP A 145 2.15 11.74 8.00
CA ASP A 145 1.34 11.12 9.05
C ASP A 145 1.64 9.60 9.14
N ILE A 146 1.66 8.90 8.01
CA ILE A 146 2.03 7.47 7.94
C ILE A 146 3.49 7.24 8.39
N ALA A 147 4.40 8.13 7.99
CA ALA A 147 5.80 8.04 8.37
C ALA A 147 5.99 8.19 9.88
N PHE A 148 5.27 9.11 10.54
CA PHE A 148 5.34 9.27 11.99
C PHE A 148 4.78 8.06 12.74
N GLU A 149 3.63 7.54 12.32
CA GLU A 149 3.03 6.34 12.92
C GLU A 149 3.96 5.13 12.84
N THR A 150 4.76 5.03 11.77
CA THR A 150 5.72 3.94 11.59
C THR A 150 7.03 4.19 12.33
N LEU A 151 7.58 5.40 12.25
CA LEU A 151 8.95 5.68 12.71
C LEU A 151 9.05 5.90 14.22
N LEU A 152 8.07 6.58 14.83
CA LEU A 152 8.13 6.91 16.27
C LEU A 152 8.19 5.65 17.15
N PRO A 153 7.38 4.60 16.95
CA PRO A 153 7.48 3.36 17.73
C PRO A 153 8.85 2.68 17.62
N HIS A 154 9.49 2.74 16.45
CA HIS A 154 10.83 2.19 16.27
C HIS A 154 11.90 3.00 17.03
N ILE A 155 11.81 4.33 17.00
CA ILE A 155 12.69 5.20 17.78
C ILE A 155 12.51 4.93 19.28
N ASP A 156 11.27 4.88 19.76
CA ASP A 156 10.96 4.60 21.16
C ASP A 156 11.48 3.24 21.59
N THR A 157 11.34 2.21 20.73
CA THR A 157 11.89 0.88 21.01
C THR A 157 13.40 0.91 21.21
N VAL A 158 14.14 1.65 20.36
CA VAL A 158 15.60 1.79 20.49
C VAL A 158 15.97 2.54 21.77
N ILE A 159 15.31 3.68 22.04
CA ILE A 159 15.55 4.49 23.24
C ILE A 159 15.31 3.66 24.51
N ASN A 160 14.15 3.00 24.59
CA ASN A 160 13.78 2.19 25.75
C ASN A 160 14.74 1.01 25.94
N SER A 161 15.12 0.31 24.85
CA SER A 161 16.12 -0.76 24.93
C SER A 161 17.46 -0.27 25.46
N CYS A 162 17.92 0.91 25.03
CA CYS A 162 19.16 1.51 25.53
C CYS A 162 19.07 1.89 27.02
N ILE A 163 17.92 2.43 27.45
CA ILE A 163 17.66 2.76 28.86
C ILE A 163 17.66 1.49 29.70
N GLU A 164 16.92 0.47 29.30
CA GLU A 164 16.84 -0.82 30.01
C GLU A 164 18.22 -1.48 30.17
N ILE A 165 19.04 -1.50 29.11
CA ILE A 165 20.41 -2.03 29.17
C ILE A 165 21.27 -1.22 30.15
N LYS A 166 21.18 0.12 30.10
CA LYS A 166 21.96 1.03 30.94
C LYS A 166 21.56 0.95 32.42
N GLU A 167 20.28 0.80 32.70
CA GLU A 167 19.71 0.79 34.06
C GLU A 167 19.62 -0.62 34.66
N SER A 168 19.87 -1.67 33.86
CA SER A 168 19.85 -3.05 34.34
C SER A 168 20.82 -3.26 35.50
N LYS A 169 20.27 -3.68 36.65
CA LYS A 169 21.05 -4.10 37.82
C LYS A 169 21.58 -5.54 37.69
N ALA A 170 21.01 -6.33 36.79
CA ALA A 170 21.36 -7.73 36.58
C ALA A 170 22.54 -7.88 35.60
N LEU A 171 22.56 -7.12 34.50
CA LEU A 171 23.59 -7.23 33.46
C LEU A 171 25.02 -7.04 34.00
N PRO A 172 25.35 -6.02 34.83
CA PRO A 172 26.69 -5.89 35.40
C PRO A 172 27.11 -7.09 36.25
N LYS A 173 26.18 -7.71 37.01
CA LYS A 173 26.45 -8.91 37.80
C LYS A 173 26.77 -10.11 36.90
N ILE A 174 25.98 -10.29 35.83
CA ILE A 174 26.21 -11.34 34.82
C ILE A 174 27.57 -11.14 34.15
N PHE A 175 27.90 -9.90 33.73
CA PHE A 175 29.18 -9.60 33.08
C PHE A 175 30.36 -9.83 34.02
N CYS A 176 30.26 -9.43 35.29
CA CYS A 176 31.31 -9.68 36.27
C CYS A 176 31.53 -11.18 36.49
N MET A 177 30.45 -11.95 36.66
CA MET A 177 30.52 -13.41 36.78
C MET A 177 31.17 -14.06 35.56
N LEU A 178 30.82 -13.60 34.36
CA LEU A 178 31.42 -14.10 33.12
C LEU A 178 32.91 -13.81 33.01
N VAL A 179 33.36 -12.63 33.44
CA VAL A 179 34.79 -12.30 33.52
C VAL A 179 35.50 -13.23 34.50
N GLN A 180 34.92 -13.44 35.69
CA GLN A 180 35.50 -14.31 36.72
C GLN A 180 35.61 -15.77 36.23
N ILE A 181 34.54 -16.32 35.66
CA ILE A 181 34.54 -17.68 35.10
C ILE A 181 35.51 -17.79 33.94
N GLY A 182 35.51 -16.81 33.02
CA GLY A 182 36.42 -16.77 31.88
C GLY A 182 37.88 -16.76 32.32
N ASN A 183 38.23 -15.96 33.33
CA ASN A 183 39.57 -15.92 33.90
C ASN A 183 39.96 -17.22 34.59
N PHE A 184 39.02 -17.86 35.31
CA PHE A 184 39.26 -19.16 35.96
C PHE A 184 39.51 -20.27 34.93
N LEU A 185 38.65 -20.38 33.91
CA LEU A 185 38.77 -21.41 32.87
C LEU A 185 40.02 -21.22 32.00
N ASN A 186 40.48 -19.97 31.81
CA ASN A 186 41.63 -19.62 30.98
C ASN A 186 42.89 -19.28 31.79
N ALA A 187 42.96 -19.64 33.07
CA ALA A 187 44.09 -19.28 33.95
C ALA A 187 45.47 -19.71 33.39
N ASN A 188 45.50 -20.80 32.62
CA ASN A 188 46.72 -21.34 32.02
C ASN A 188 46.88 -21.01 30.52
N ALA A 189 45.98 -20.20 29.96
CA ALA A 189 46.03 -19.76 28.56
C ALA A 189 46.48 -18.30 28.45
N THR A 190 46.83 -17.86 27.24
CA THR A 190 47.21 -16.46 26.93
C THR A 190 46.11 -15.43 27.24
N PHE A 191 44.89 -15.88 27.53
CA PHE A 191 43.71 -15.04 27.75
C PHE A 191 43.24 -14.99 29.22
N GLY A 192 44.06 -15.46 30.17
CA GLY A 192 43.82 -15.21 31.60
C GLY A 192 43.96 -13.72 31.96
N ASN A 193 43.32 -13.29 33.06
CA ASN A 193 43.32 -11.91 33.58
C ASN A 193 42.67 -10.83 32.68
N ALA A 194 41.62 -11.19 31.95
CA ALA A 194 40.79 -10.21 31.24
C ALA A 194 40.05 -9.30 32.23
N ALA A 195 40.02 -7.99 31.95
CA ALA A 195 39.21 -7.01 32.67
C ALA A 195 37.75 -6.93 32.18
N GLY A 196 37.48 -7.47 30.99
CA GLY A 196 36.19 -7.42 30.32
C GLY A 196 36.22 -8.21 29.03
N PHE A 197 35.09 -8.26 28.34
CA PHE A 197 34.94 -8.93 27.05
C PHE A 197 34.02 -8.11 26.14
N LYS A 198 34.09 -8.36 24.83
CA LYS A 198 33.18 -7.74 23.86
C LYS A 198 31.77 -8.34 24.01
N LEU A 199 30.71 -7.53 23.98
CA LEU A 199 29.33 -8.04 24.07
C LEU A 199 29.00 -9.10 23.01
N ASN A 200 29.59 -9.01 21.81
CA ASN A 200 29.45 -10.03 20.77
C ASN A 200 30.02 -11.40 21.16
N SER A 201 30.74 -11.55 22.28
CA SER A 201 31.17 -12.85 22.81
C SER A 201 30.07 -13.55 23.61
N LEU A 202 28.98 -12.87 23.98
CA LEU A 202 27.92 -13.44 24.83
C LEU A 202 27.30 -14.71 24.25
N TRP A 203 27.03 -14.75 22.94
CA TRP A 203 26.43 -15.94 22.34
C TRP A 203 27.36 -17.16 22.36
N ARG A 204 28.69 -16.96 22.40
CA ARG A 204 29.68 -18.06 22.50
C ARG A 204 29.66 -18.77 23.85
N ILE A 205 29.02 -18.19 24.87
CA ILE A 205 28.85 -18.83 26.19
C ILE A 205 28.05 -20.14 26.04
N LEU A 206 27.15 -20.21 25.06
CA LEU A 206 26.37 -21.40 24.74
C LEU A 206 27.24 -22.58 24.29
N ASP A 207 28.41 -22.30 23.71
CA ASP A 207 29.30 -23.32 23.16
C ASP A 207 30.17 -23.99 24.24
N VAL A 208 30.29 -23.38 25.42
CA VAL A 208 31.09 -23.91 26.54
C VAL A 208 30.29 -25.00 27.26
N LYS A 209 30.61 -26.26 26.95
CA LYS A 209 29.99 -27.45 27.57
C LYS A 209 30.70 -27.85 28.85
N GLY A 210 29.93 -28.29 29.84
CA GLY A 210 30.44 -28.96 31.03
C GLY A 210 30.87 -30.40 30.74
N THR A 211 31.34 -31.09 31.78
CA THR A 211 31.73 -32.50 31.69
C THR A 211 30.57 -33.39 31.26
N GLN A 212 29.35 -33.07 31.70
CA GLN A 212 28.13 -33.66 31.16
C GLN A 212 27.71 -32.88 29.92
N LYS A 213 27.57 -33.57 28.77
CA LYS A 213 27.23 -32.95 27.48
C LYS A 213 25.91 -32.16 27.48
N SER A 214 25.03 -32.42 28.46
CA SER A 214 23.74 -31.77 28.64
C SER A 214 23.81 -30.41 29.36
N ILE A 215 24.94 -30.06 29.98
CA ILE A 215 25.08 -28.83 30.76
C ILE A 215 26.03 -27.88 30.04
N THR A 216 25.62 -26.62 29.86
CA THR A 216 26.46 -25.55 29.31
C THR A 216 26.81 -24.53 30.40
N LEU A 217 27.78 -23.66 30.13
CA LEU A 217 28.10 -22.54 31.01
C LEU A 217 26.87 -21.65 31.26
N LEU A 218 25.99 -21.47 30.27
CA LEU A 218 24.75 -20.72 30.46
C LEU A 218 23.83 -21.38 31.51
N HIS A 219 23.71 -22.71 31.51
CA HIS A 219 22.93 -23.42 32.53
C HIS A 219 23.48 -23.17 33.93
N PHE A 220 24.81 -23.18 34.09
CA PHE A 220 25.46 -22.87 35.36
C PHE A 220 25.17 -21.43 35.81
N ILE A 221 25.28 -20.45 34.90
CA ILE A 221 24.98 -19.04 35.21
C ILE A 221 23.51 -18.86 35.60
N ALA A 222 22.58 -19.54 34.92
CA ALA A 222 21.15 -19.45 35.21
C ALA A 222 20.76 -20.02 36.59
N MET A 223 21.58 -20.89 37.18
CA MET A 223 21.37 -21.38 38.55
C MET A 223 21.72 -20.33 39.62
N VAL A 224 22.51 -19.31 39.27
CA VAL A 224 22.87 -18.23 40.21
C VAL A 224 21.78 -17.16 40.19
N ARG A 225 21.12 -16.94 41.33
CA ARG A 225 20.09 -15.91 41.48
C ARG A 225 20.73 -14.51 41.55
N PHE A 226 20.24 -13.58 40.73
CA PHE A 226 20.68 -12.17 40.67
C PHE A 226 19.81 -11.23 41.49
#